data_AF-A0A2E3HEA3-F1
#
_entry.id   AF-A0A2E3HEA3-F1
#
_cell.length_a   1.000
_cell.length_b   1.000
_cell.length_c   1.000
_cell.angle_alpha   90.00
_cell.angle_beta   90.00
_cell.angle_gamma   90.00
#
_symmetry.space_group_name_H-M   'P 1'
#
loop_
_entity.id
_entity.type
_entity.pdbx_description
1 polymer ?
#
loop_
_entity_poly.entity_id
_entity_poly.type
_entity_poly.pdbx_seq_one_letter_code
_entity_poly.pdbx_strand_id
1 'polypeptide(L)'
;MRTHHCNELRAEHCGQEVTLTGWVNSCRDHGGVIFIDLRDREGLTQCVFRPEESAESARLSHTLRVEDVIQVTGKVESRPEIEGKSTVNNELPTGEIEIAATDLVIVNKAEVLPFQLDKELSNEDLRLGHRFLDLRRPRMTGNLRTRHRVTKAARDYLDTQGFIEVETPILSKSTPEGARDFLVPSRMHPGSFYALPQAPQQYKQLLMVAGVERYFQVARCFRDEDLRADRQPEFTQVDIEASFTEPDEIIGLIEGCLASMFKAGRDLEISTPFERITWHDAMNRFGSDKPERRFGMEITDLSELFSQSDFKVFSGAVKNGGVVKAINAKGFSGITTGQVDKLTEIAVNHGARGLAYIQVRGEDPATWRSPITKFFSEEELVG
;
A
#
# COMPACT_ATOMS: atom_id res chain seq x y z
N MET A 1 31.59 16.55 2.59
CA MET A 1 30.31 16.96 3.22
C MET A 1 29.84 15.94 4.27
N ARG A 2 29.92 14.62 4.04
CA ARG A 2 29.72 13.60 5.09
C ARG A 2 30.76 12.49 5.01
N THR A 3 31.04 11.84 6.13
CA THR A 3 31.90 10.65 6.24
C THR A 3 31.08 9.36 6.40
N HIS A 4 29.98 9.43 7.16
CA HIS A 4 29.08 8.32 7.46
C HIS A 4 27.62 8.78 7.34
N HIS A 5 26.68 7.85 7.34
CA HIS A 5 25.25 8.14 7.50
C HIS A 5 24.82 8.12 8.98
N CYS A 6 23.71 8.78 9.32
CA CYS A 6 23.22 8.94 10.69
C CYS A 6 22.68 7.66 11.35
N ASN A 7 22.99 6.48 10.82
CA ASN A 7 22.61 5.20 11.42
C ASN A 7 23.72 4.15 11.30
N GLU A 8 24.92 4.59 10.93
CA GLU A 8 26.07 3.74 10.63
C GLU A 8 26.91 3.47 11.88
N LEU A 9 27.04 4.49 12.73
CA LEU A 9 27.96 4.49 13.86
C LEU A 9 27.55 3.50 14.95
N ARG A 10 28.55 2.82 15.51
CA ARG A 10 28.45 1.79 16.57
C ARG A 10 29.59 1.98 17.57
N ALA A 11 29.58 1.25 18.68
CA ALA A 11 30.63 1.32 19.71
C ALA A 11 32.05 1.10 19.16
N GLU A 12 32.22 0.32 18.09
CA GLU A 12 33.51 0.11 17.42
C GLU A 12 34.09 1.38 16.76
N HIS A 13 33.26 2.40 16.55
CA HIS A 13 33.66 3.69 15.98
C HIS A 13 34.11 4.69 17.07
N CYS A 14 34.00 4.35 18.35
CA CYS A 14 34.40 5.24 19.44
C CYS A 14 35.86 5.70 19.29
N GLY A 15 36.07 7.01 19.46
CA GLY A 15 37.37 7.65 19.29
C GLY A 15 37.61 8.23 17.88
N GLN A 16 36.82 7.83 16.88
CA GLN A 16 36.96 8.35 15.51
C GLN A 16 36.34 9.75 15.39
N GLU A 17 36.96 10.61 14.57
CA GLU A 17 36.35 11.86 14.14
C GLU A 17 35.48 11.60 12.91
N VAL A 18 34.23 12.07 12.96
CA VAL A 18 33.23 11.85 11.92
C VAL A 18 32.50 13.14 11.61
N THR A 19 32.07 13.25 10.36
CA THR A 19 31.15 14.30 9.90
C THR A 19 29.84 13.67 9.44
N LEU A 20 28.72 14.11 10.02
CA LEU A 20 27.36 13.77 9.62
C LEU A 20 26.65 14.99 9.02
N THR A 21 25.67 14.76 8.15
CA THR A 21 24.83 15.83 7.58
C THR A 21 23.39 15.34 7.49
N GLY A 22 22.45 16.15 7.98
CA GLY A 22 21.05 15.75 8.05
C GLY A 22 20.13 16.85 8.54
N TRP A 23 18.95 16.44 8.99
CA TRP A 23 17.92 17.31 9.56
C TRP A 23 17.87 17.16 11.06
N VAL A 24 17.74 18.28 11.76
CA VAL A 24 17.44 18.30 13.20
C VAL A 24 16.08 17.65 13.44
N ASN A 25 16.05 16.46 14.05
CA ASN A 25 14.82 15.75 14.36
C ASN A 25 14.22 16.20 15.68
N SER A 26 15.08 16.35 16.69
CA SER A 26 14.72 16.86 18.02
C SER A 26 15.88 17.72 18.54
N CYS A 27 15.57 18.64 19.44
CA CYS A 27 16.54 19.46 20.14
C CYS A 27 16.13 19.52 21.61
N ARG A 28 17.05 19.17 22.52
CA ARG A 28 16.84 19.16 23.97
C ARG A 28 17.95 19.96 24.64
N ASP A 29 17.57 20.92 25.48
CA ASP A 29 18.49 21.78 26.23
C ASP A 29 18.46 21.39 27.71
N HIS A 30 19.61 21.03 28.26
CA HIS A 30 19.78 20.65 29.66
C HIS A 30 20.75 21.60 30.38
N GLY A 31 20.48 22.90 30.32
CA GLY A 31 21.14 23.88 31.19
C GLY A 31 22.61 24.10 30.86
N GLY A 32 22.94 24.15 29.56
CA GLY A 32 24.29 24.41 29.06
C GLY A 32 24.83 23.33 28.12
N VAL A 33 24.14 22.19 28.02
CA VAL A 33 24.44 21.12 27.05
C VAL A 33 23.23 20.90 26.15
N ILE A 34 23.44 20.91 24.84
CA ILE A 34 22.39 20.66 23.85
C ILE A 34 22.55 19.28 23.26
N PHE A 35 21.45 18.54 23.23
CA PHE A 35 21.33 17.25 22.57
C PHE A 35 20.47 17.40 21.32
N ILE A 36 21.02 17.02 20.18
CA ILE A 36 20.32 17.02 18.90
C ILE A 36 20.28 15.60 18.36
N ASP A 37 19.08 15.11 18.07
CA ASP A 37 18.96 13.90 17.27
C ASP A 37 19.05 14.32 15.79
N LEU A 38 20.14 13.98 15.13
CA LEU A 38 20.37 14.28 13.71
C LEU A 38 19.84 13.14 12.86
N ARG A 39 18.90 13.43 11.97
CA ARG A 39 18.27 12.46 11.07
C ARG A 39 18.82 12.56 9.66
N ASP A 40 19.05 11.42 9.04
CA ASP A 40 19.14 11.32 7.59
C ASP A 40 18.20 10.24 7.05
N ARG A 41 18.40 9.80 5.81
CA ARG A 41 17.55 8.78 5.20
C ARG A 41 17.65 7.40 5.89
N GLU A 42 18.76 7.10 6.57
CA GLU A 42 19.03 5.79 7.16
C GLU A 42 18.66 5.70 8.64
N GLY A 43 18.63 6.81 9.37
CA GLY A 43 18.18 6.84 10.76
C GLY A 43 18.62 8.09 11.52
N LEU A 44 18.85 7.92 12.83
CA LEU A 44 19.11 8.98 13.81
C LEU A 44 20.41 8.71 14.56
N THR A 45 21.22 9.75 14.75
CA THR A 45 22.37 9.75 15.68
C THR A 45 22.27 10.96 16.60
N GLN A 46 22.54 10.77 17.90
CA GLN A 46 22.62 11.87 18.86
C GLN A 46 23.94 12.63 18.71
N CYS A 47 23.86 13.94 18.56
CA CYS A 47 24.97 14.89 18.60
C CYS A 47 24.84 15.72 19.88
N VAL A 48 25.94 15.85 20.62
CA VAL A 48 25.98 16.57 21.90
C VAL A 48 26.91 17.77 21.75
N PHE A 49 26.39 18.94 22.11
CA PHE A 49 27.11 20.21 22.06
C PHE A 49 27.42 20.66 23.47
N ARG A 50 28.71 20.61 23.83
CA ARG A 50 29.25 21.03 25.12
C ARG A 50 30.15 22.26 24.92
N PRO A 51 30.03 23.33 25.73
CA PRO A 51 30.89 24.50 25.61
C PRO A 51 32.39 24.21 25.75
N GLU A 52 32.74 23.16 26.50
CA GLU A 52 34.11 22.70 26.70
C GLU A 52 34.74 22.13 25.42
N GLU A 53 33.92 21.54 24.53
CA GLU A 53 34.37 20.99 23.24
C GLU A 53 34.48 22.10 22.20
N SER A 54 33.45 22.96 22.13
CA SER A 54 33.43 24.13 21.25
C SER A 54 32.35 25.13 21.69
N ALA A 55 32.80 26.25 22.27
CA ALA A 55 31.92 27.33 22.69
C ALA A 55 31.12 27.95 21.51
N GLU A 56 31.71 27.98 20.31
CA GLU A 56 31.04 28.47 19.11
C GLU A 56 29.93 27.52 18.66
N SER A 57 30.22 26.23 18.52
CA SER A 57 29.24 25.21 18.12
C SER A 57 28.11 25.10 19.14
N ALA A 58 28.42 25.16 20.44
CA ALA A 58 27.42 25.19 21.51
C ALA A 58 26.51 26.42 21.43
N ARG A 59 27.06 27.62 21.17
CA ARG A 59 26.23 28.82 21.00
C ARG A 59 25.33 28.72 19.76
N LEU A 60 25.86 28.20 18.64
CA LEU A 60 25.09 28.04 17.40
C LEU A 60 23.97 27.01 17.55
N SER A 61 24.19 25.92 18.29
CA SER A 61 23.19 24.87 18.47
C SER A 61 21.94 25.38 19.22
N HIS A 62 22.04 26.37 20.11
CA HIS A 62 20.87 27.00 20.76
C HIS A 62 19.94 27.72 19.77
N THR A 63 20.40 28.01 18.55
CA THR A 63 19.60 28.66 17.51
C THR A 63 18.82 27.68 16.64
N LEU A 64 19.10 26.38 16.76
CA LEU A 64 18.58 25.36 15.87
C LEU A 64 17.10 25.05 16.14
N ARG A 65 16.38 24.78 15.06
CA ARG A 65 14.97 24.37 15.08
C ARG A 65 14.81 23.02 14.42
N VAL A 66 13.71 22.35 14.73
CA VAL A 66 13.32 21.11 14.07
C VAL A 66 13.27 21.32 12.55
N GLU A 67 13.82 20.38 11.81
CA GLU A 67 14.05 20.38 10.36
C GLU A 67 15.10 21.35 9.80
N ASP A 68 15.85 22.08 10.64
CA ASP A 68 17.08 22.76 10.16
C ASP A 68 18.03 21.73 9.55
N VAL A 69 18.68 22.10 8.44
CA VAL A 69 19.69 21.26 7.77
C VAL A 69 21.06 21.64 8.31
N ILE A 70 21.71 20.69 8.94
CA ILE A 70 23.00 20.91 9.59
C ILE A 70 24.03 19.86 9.17
N GLN A 71 25.29 20.26 9.24
CA GLN A 71 26.46 19.39 9.19
C GLN A 71 27.17 19.48 10.53
N VAL A 72 27.45 18.33 11.13
CA VAL A 72 28.11 18.22 12.44
C VAL A 72 29.39 17.43 12.25
N THR A 73 30.52 17.97 12.66
CA THR A 73 31.78 17.23 12.81
C THR A 73 32.08 17.07 14.28
N GLY A 74 32.53 15.89 14.69
CA GLY A 74 32.81 15.60 16.08
C GLY A 74 33.39 14.22 16.28
N LYS A 75 33.70 13.91 17.55
CA LYS A 75 34.27 12.63 17.95
C LYS A 75 33.16 11.68 18.41
N VAL A 76 33.23 10.43 17.99
CA VAL A 76 32.32 9.39 18.47
C VAL A 76 32.71 8.98 19.88
N GLU A 77 31.76 9.01 20.80
CA GLU A 77 31.94 8.64 22.20
C GLU A 77 30.87 7.65 22.65
N SER A 78 31.21 6.80 23.61
CA SER A 78 30.21 6.00 24.30
C SER A 78 29.35 6.93 25.15
N ARG A 79 28.04 6.69 25.19
CA ARG A 79 27.15 7.49 26.02
C ARG A 79 27.51 7.37 27.50
N PRO A 80 27.53 8.47 28.26
CA PRO A 80 27.98 8.46 29.65
C PRO A 80 26.96 7.78 30.57
N GLU A 81 27.43 7.30 31.72
CA GLU A 81 26.56 6.98 32.85
C GLU A 81 26.37 8.24 33.70
N ILE A 82 25.11 8.59 34.01
CA ILE A 82 24.77 9.75 34.84
C ILE A 82 24.16 9.24 36.13
N GLU A 83 24.75 9.57 37.28
CA GLU A 83 24.28 9.16 38.62
C GLU A 83 24.08 7.64 38.75
N GLY A 84 24.96 6.86 38.12
CA GLY A 84 24.90 5.39 38.11
C GLY A 84 23.79 4.80 37.22
N LYS A 85 23.14 5.62 36.38
CA LYS A 85 22.17 5.18 35.37
C LYS A 85 22.78 5.32 33.98
N SER A 86 22.68 4.24 33.21
CA SER A 86 23.05 4.23 31.79
C SER A 86 22.14 5.17 31.00
N THR A 87 22.74 5.94 30.09
CA THR A 87 22.01 6.80 29.13
C THR A 87 21.90 6.16 27.73
N VAL A 88 22.21 4.86 27.64
CA VAL A 88 22.05 4.06 26.42
C VAL A 88 20.58 4.00 26.02
N ASN A 89 20.30 4.23 24.74
CA ASN A 89 18.95 4.13 24.19
C ASN A 89 18.78 2.84 23.38
N ASN A 90 18.21 1.80 23.99
CA ASN A 90 17.98 0.51 23.33
C ASN A 90 16.98 0.57 22.15
N GLU A 91 16.24 1.67 21.97
CA GLU A 91 15.34 1.85 20.85
C GLU A 91 16.06 2.36 19.57
N LEU A 92 17.33 2.77 19.69
CA LEU A 92 18.14 3.27 18.58
C LEU A 92 19.33 2.35 18.30
N PRO A 93 19.61 2.00 17.03
CA PRO A 93 20.81 1.23 16.68
C PRO A 93 22.12 1.96 17.03
N THR A 94 22.11 3.29 17.09
CA THR A 94 23.24 4.12 17.52
C THR A 94 23.14 4.49 19.01
N GLY A 95 22.28 3.81 19.77
CA GLY A 95 21.90 4.19 21.11
C GLY A 95 22.99 4.02 22.17
N GLU A 96 24.05 3.30 21.86
CA GLU A 96 25.23 3.12 22.73
C GLU A 96 26.25 4.26 22.59
N ILE A 97 26.13 5.06 21.53
CA ILE A 97 27.08 6.12 21.19
C ILE A 97 26.41 7.49 21.08
N GLU A 98 27.25 8.53 21.07
CA GLU A 98 26.91 9.89 20.70
C GLU A 98 28.10 10.56 19.98
N ILE A 99 27.86 11.69 19.34
CA ILE A 99 28.92 12.51 18.73
C ILE A 99 29.13 13.74 19.62
N ALA A 100 30.32 13.85 20.22
CA ALA A 100 30.78 15.07 20.85
C ALA A 100 31.15 16.08 19.76
N ALA A 101 30.27 17.05 19.52
CA ALA A 101 30.37 17.97 18.40
C ALA A 101 31.47 19.01 18.62
N THR A 102 32.43 19.05 17.70
CA THR A 102 33.52 20.03 17.67
C THR A 102 33.24 21.17 16.70
N ASP A 103 32.54 20.89 15.60
CA ASP A 103 32.16 21.88 14.58
C ASP A 103 30.70 21.71 14.14
N LEU A 104 30.04 22.84 13.86
CA LEU A 104 28.64 22.92 13.43
C LEU A 104 28.47 23.91 12.28
N VAL A 105 28.05 23.40 11.13
CA VAL A 105 27.65 24.23 9.99
C VAL A 105 26.14 24.14 9.79
N ILE A 106 25.47 25.29 9.86
CA ILE A 106 24.05 25.42 9.49
C ILE A 106 23.99 25.56 7.97
N VAL A 107 23.65 24.46 7.28
CA VAL A 107 23.55 24.42 5.83
C VAL A 107 22.33 25.19 5.35
N ASN A 108 21.19 25.02 6.03
CA ASN A 108 19.97 25.77 5.74
C ASN A 108 19.03 25.83 6.95
N LYS A 109 18.33 26.94 7.12
CA LYS A 109 17.29 27.08 8.15
C LYS A 109 15.93 26.61 7.64
N ALA A 110 15.14 25.99 8.51
CA ALA A 110 13.75 25.66 8.25
C ALA A 110 12.82 26.77 8.71
N GLU A 111 11.79 27.04 7.90
CA GLU A 111 10.64 27.83 8.33
C GLU A 111 9.77 27.05 9.33
N VAL A 112 8.80 27.73 9.93
CA VAL A 112 7.84 27.07 10.82
C VAL A 112 7.07 26.00 10.04
N LEU A 113 7.10 24.77 10.57
CA LEU A 113 6.50 23.63 9.87
C LEU A 113 4.97 23.71 9.88
N PRO A 114 4.30 23.38 8.76
CA PRO A 114 2.84 23.33 8.68
C PRO A 114 2.23 22.19 9.51
N PHE A 115 3.02 21.16 9.85
CA PHE A 115 2.66 20.06 10.73
C PHE A 115 3.91 19.39 11.32
N GLN A 116 3.73 18.66 12.42
CA GLN A 116 4.81 17.88 13.04
C GLN A 116 4.99 16.54 12.32
N LEU A 117 6.24 16.13 12.08
CA LEU A 117 6.55 14.92 11.30
C LEU A 117 6.40 13.62 12.11
N ASP A 118 6.47 13.71 13.43
CA ASP A 118 6.37 12.59 14.39
C ASP A 118 4.92 12.20 14.71
N LYS A 119 3.95 13.06 14.39
CA LYS A 119 2.52 12.79 14.65
C LYS A 119 1.81 12.17 13.45
N GLU A 120 0.79 11.37 13.74
CA GLU A 120 -0.16 10.94 12.73
C GLU A 120 -1.09 12.09 12.34
N LEU A 121 -1.33 12.20 11.04
CA LEU A 121 -2.11 13.28 10.44
C LEU A 121 -3.19 12.67 9.57
N SER A 122 -4.44 12.94 9.92
CA SER A 122 -5.62 12.51 9.15
C SER A 122 -5.96 13.47 8.01
N ASN A 123 -5.51 14.72 8.07
CA ASN A 123 -5.76 15.71 7.02
C ASN A 123 -4.89 15.42 5.79
N GLU A 124 -5.50 14.86 4.75
CA GLU A 124 -4.83 14.50 3.51
C GLU A 124 -4.45 15.72 2.67
N ASP A 125 -5.32 16.73 2.56
CA ASP A 125 -5.07 17.95 1.79
C ASP A 125 -3.80 18.68 2.25
N LEU A 126 -3.63 18.83 3.58
CA LEU A 126 -2.44 19.43 4.16
C LEU A 126 -1.17 18.61 3.84
N ARG A 127 -1.28 17.29 3.89
CA ARG A 127 -0.16 16.38 3.59
C ARG A 127 0.21 16.41 2.11
N LEU A 128 -0.76 16.51 1.20
CA LEU A 128 -0.52 16.61 -0.23
C LEU A 128 0.01 17.99 -0.62
N GLY A 129 -0.50 19.07 -0.01
CA GLY A 129 0.00 20.43 -0.20
C GLY A 129 1.47 20.62 0.21
N HIS A 130 1.92 19.87 1.22
CA HIS A 130 3.32 19.85 1.65
C HIS A 130 3.94 18.45 1.52
N ARG A 131 3.68 17.77 0.38
CA ARG A 131 4.11 16.38 0.17
C ARG A 131 5.61 16.17 0.36
N PHE A 132 6.44 17.15 0.04
CA PHE A 132 7.89 17.11 0.26
C PHE A 132 8.28 16.97 1.75
N LEU A 133 7.47 17.48 2.68
CA LEU A 133 7.63 17.24 4.12
C LEU A 133 7.00 15.91 4.56
N ASP A 134 5.80 15.58 4.08
CA ASP A 134 5.12 14.31 4.42
C ASP A 134 5.98 13.10 3.99
N LEU A 135 6.72 13.21 2.88
CA LEU A 135 7.65 12.20 2.40
C LEU A 135 8.87 11.98 3.31
N ARG A 136 9.19 12.89 4.24
CA ARG A 136 10.26 12.66 5.24
C ARG A 136 9.82 11.71 6.37
N ARG A 137 8.51 11.52 6.55
CA ARG A 137 7.96 10.70 7.64
C ARG A 137 8.32 9.22 7.41
N PRO A 138 8.67 8.46 8.47
CA PRO A 138 9.12 7.06 8.34
C PRO A 138 8.17 6.17 7.52
N ARG A 139 6.86 6.31 7.71
CA ARG A 139 5.83 5.57 6.96
C ARG A 139 5.91 5.83 5.45
N MET A 140 6.06 7.09 5.03
CA MET A 140 6.10 7.46 3.62
C MET A 140 7.42 7.05 2.96
N THR A 141 8.55 7.29 3.62
CA THR A 141 9.86 6.79 3.17
C THR A 141 9.87 5.27 3.07
N GLY A 142 9.31 4.57 4.05
CA GLY A 142 9.15 3.12 4.07
C GLY A 142 8.33 2.59 2.89
N ASN A 143 7.22 3.24 2.56
CA ASN A 143 6.42 2.91 1.38
C ASN A 143 7.22 3.08 0.07
N LEU A 144 7.98 4.17 -0.08
CA LEU A 144 8.81 4.40 -1.27
C LEU A 144 9.93 3.36 -1.39
N ARG A 145 10.61 3.04 -0.28
CA ARG A 145 11.63 1.98 -0.23
C ARG A 145 11.03 0.62 -0.58
N THR A 146 9.87 0.30 -0.03
CA THR A 146 9.15 -0.95 -0.34
C THR A 146 8.79 -1.03 -1.82
N ARG A 147 8.22 0.04 -2.40
CA ARG A 147 7.93 0.12 -3.84
C ARG A 147 9.18 -0.12 -4.68
N HIS A 148 10.31 0.51 -4.33
CA HIS A 148 11.59 0.29 -5.02
C HIS A 148 12.03 -1.17 -4.96
N ARG A 149 12.04 -1.79 -3.76
CA ARG A 149 12.47 -3.18 -3.56
C ARG A 149 11.59 -4.16 -4.34
N VAL A 150 10.27 -4.00 -4.25
CA VAL A 150 9.28 -4.82 -4.96
C VAL A 150 9.44 -4.69 -6.47
N THR A 151 9.63 -3.48 -6.99
CA THR A 151 9.83 -3.27 -8.43
C THR A 151 11.17 -3.87 -8.89
N LYS A 152 12.24 -3.74 -8.10
CA LYS A 152 13.54 -4.37 -8.40
C LYS A 152 13.41 -5.89 -8.45
N ALA A 153 12.72 -6.49 -7.48
CA ALA A 153 12.52 -7.94 -7.44
C ALA A 153 11.75 -8.46 -8.67
N ALA A 154 10.74 -7.72 -9.13
CA ALA A 154 10.05 -8.04 -10.37
C ALA A 154 10.99 -8.00 -11.58
N ARG A 155 11.83 -6.96 -11.70
CA ARG A 155 12.86 -6.88 -12.76
C ARG A 155 13.83 -8.04 -12.71
N ASP A 156 14.44 -8.28 -11.55
CA ASP A 156 15.42 -9.35 -11.35
C ASP A 156 14.80 -10.72 -11.70
N TYR A 157 13.56 -10.97 -11.24
CA TYR A 157 12.86 -12.21 -11.55
C TYR A 157 12.62 -12.35 -13.06
N LEU A 158 12.05 -11.34 -13.73
CA LEU A 158 11.76 -11.40 -15.15
C LEU A 158 13.03 -11.56 -16.00
N ASP A 159 14.13 -10.89 -15.63
CA ASP A 159 15.45 -11.07 -16.24
C ASP A 159 15.95 -12.52 -16.11
N THR A 160 15.83 -13.14 -14.92
CA THR A 160 16.19 -14.57 -14.75
C THR A 160 15.30 -15.51 -15.54
N GLN A 161 14.10 -15.09 -15.93
CA GLN A 161 13.18 -15.82 -16.81
C GLN A 161 13.42 -15.52 -18.30
N GLY A 162 14.48 -14.78 -18.64
CA GLY A 162 14.85 -14.47 -20.02
C GLY A 162 14.00 -13.39 -20.68
N PHE A 163 13.29 -12.57 -19.91
CA PHE A 163 12.57 -11.42 -20.42
C PHE A 163 13.51 -10.21 -20.54
N ILE A 164 13.30 -9.38 -21.55
CA ILE A 164 14.04 -8.13 -21.72
C ILE A 164 13.14 -6.90 -21.51
N GLU A 165 13.65 -5.89 -20.81
CA GLU A 165 12.94 -4.62 -20.58
C GLU A 165 13.01 -3.77 -21.86
N VAL A 166 11.88 -3.53 -22.53
CA VAL A 166 11.83 -2.68 -23.73
C VAL A 166 10.95 -1.46 -23.46
N GLU A 167 11.45 -0.27 -23.78
CA GLU A 167 10.66 0.94 -23.62
C GLU A 167 9.74 1.18 -24.82
N THR A 168 8.46 1.46 -24.55
CA THR A 168 7.46 1.79 -25.59
C THR A 168 7.06 3.27 -25.57
N PRO A 169 6.71 3.88 -26.72
CA PRO A 169 6.33 5.29 -26.80
C PRO A 169 5.09 5.67 -25.97
N ILE A 170 5.15 6.85 -25.34
CA ILE A 170 4.01 7.44 -24.60
C ILE A 170 3.10 8.30 -25.51
N LEU A 171 3.64 8.97 -26.51
CA LEU A 171 2.81 9.73 -27.46
C LEU A 171 2.35 8.77 -28.56
N SER A 172 1.17 8.19 -28.38
CA SER A 172 0.62 7.15 -29.26
C SER A 172 -0.64 7.62 -30.00
N LYS A 173 -1.20 6.76 -30.85
CA LYS A 173 -2.50 7.01 -31.49
C LYS A 173 -3.62 6.52 -30.56
N SER A 174 -4.72 7.26 -30.49
CA SER A 174 -5.90 6.84 -29.72
C SER A 174 -6.49 5.52 -30.24
N THR A 175 -6.95 4.70 -29.31
CA THR A 175 -7.76 3.51 -29.57
C THR A 175 -9.16 3.72 -29.00
N PRO A 176 -10.22 3.54 -29.80
CA PRO A 176 -11.58 3.86 -29.37
C PRO A 176 -12.17 2.87 -28.33
N GLU A 177 -11.42 1.84 -27.94
CA GLU A 177 -11.85 0.82 -26.99
C GLU A 177 -11.14 1.00 -25.64
N GLY A 178 -11.83 0.68 -24.54
CA GLY A 178 -11.29 0.78 -23.18
C GLY A 178 -11.78 2.01 -22.42
N ALA A 179 -10.88 2.65 -21.68
CA ALA A 179 -11.14 3.89 -20.95
C ALA A 179 -11.05 5.11 -21.88
N ARG A 180 -11.34 6.30 -21.36
CA ARG A 180 -11.06 7.55 -22.08
C ARG A 180 -9.55 7.86 -22.07
N ASP A 181 -9.04 8.32 -23.21
CA ASP A 181 -7.63 8.73 -23.38
C ASP A 181 -7.40 10.18 -22.95
N PHE A 182 -6.25 10.45 -22.33
CA PHE A 182 -5.70 11.81 -22.26
C PHE A 182 -5.13 12.21 -23.62
N LEU A 183 -5.48 13.42 -24.09
CA LEU A 183 -5.05 13.95 -25.38
C LEU A 183 -3.93 14.98 -25.24
N VAL A 184 -2.94 14.89 -26.13
CA VAL A 184 -1.84 15.85 -26.25
C VAL A 184 -1.88 16.49 -27.65
N PRO A 185 -2.18 17.79 -27.77
CA PRO A 185 -2.29 18.44 -29.08
C PRO A 185 -0.93 18.49 -29.81
N SER A 186 -0.94 18.18 -31.10
CA SER A 186 0.26 18.24 -31.93
C SER A 186 0.50 19.65 -32.47
N ARG A 187 1.64 20.25 -32.11
CA ARG A 187 2.08 21.53 -32.73
C ARG A 187 2.38 21.38 -34.23
N MET A 188 2.90 20.22 -34.64
CA MET A 188 3.35 19.97 -36.02
C MET A 188 2.20 19.66 -36.98
N HIS A 189 1.11 19.09 -36.46
CA HIS A 189 -0.05 18.69 -37.24
C HIS A 189 -1.31 19.33 -36.63
N PRO A 190 -1.63 20.59 -36.98
CA PRO A 190 -2.82 21.27 -36.47
C PRO A 190 -4.10 20.45 -36.69
N GLY A 191 -4.92 20.35 -35.65
CA GLY A 191 -6.14 19.52 -35.64
C GLY A 191 -5.91 18.04 -35.31
N SER A 192 -4.66 17.61 -35.12
CA SER A 192 -4.32 16.25 -34.69
C SER A 192 -3.84 16.20 -33.24
N PHE A 193 -4.08 15.06 -32.59
CA PHE A 193 -3.75 14.81 -31.19
C PHE A 193 -3.03 13.47 -31.06
N TYR A 194 -2.07 13.40 -30.14
CA TYR A 194 -1.60 12.15 -29.57
C TYR A 194 -2.51 11.74 -28.41
N ALA A 195 -2.50 10.45 -28.09
CA ALA A 195 -3.14 9.89 -26.91
C ALA A 195 -2.07 9.28 -26.00
N LEU A 196 -2.20 9.53 -24.70
CA LEU A 196 -1.39 8.84 -23.69
C LEU A 196 -1.91 7.40 -23.51
N PRO A 197 -1.04 6.38 -23.48
CA PRO A 197 -1.47 4.98 -23.50
C PRO A 197 -2.10 4.55 -22.18
N GLN A 198 -3.20 3.82 -22.28
CA GLN A 198 -3.84 3.14 -21.14
C GLN A 198 -3.05 1.91 -20.67
N ALA A 199 -2.28 1.32 -21.58
CA ALA A 199 -1.30 0.26 -21.41
C ALA A 199 -0.45 0.14 -22.70
N PRO A 200 0.75 -0.46 -22.68
CA PRO A 200 1.56 -0.73 -23.88
C PRO A 200 1.01 -1.82 -24.82
N GLN A 201 -0.30 -2.13 -24.76
CA GLN A 201 -0.92 -3.31 -25.39
C GLN A 201 -0.60 -3.44 -26.89
N GLN A 202 -0.69 -2.35 -27.65
CA GLN A 202 -0.39 -2.39 -29.10
C GLN A 202 1.10 -2.68 -29.36
N TYR A 203 1.98 -2.07 -28.56
CA TYR A 203 3.42 -2.17 -28.75
C TYR A 203 3.93 -3.55 -28.34
N LYS A 204 3.48 -4.10 -27.21
CA LYS A 204 3.92 -5.44 -26.78
C LYS A 204 3.54 -6.53 -27.79
N GLN A 205 2.37 -6.41 -28.42
CA GLN A 205 1.98 -7.31 -29.52
C GLN A 205 2.88 -7.15 -30.75
N LEU A 206 3.24 -5.91 -31.14
CA LEU A 206 4.20 -5.67 -32.22
C LEU A 206 5.58 -6.24 -31.89
N LEU A 207 6.02 -6.18 -30.63
CA LEU A 207 7.29 -6.76 -30.19
C LEU A 207 7.28 -8.29 -30.29
N MET A 208 6.14 -8.94 -30.00
CA MET A 208 6.00 -10.39 -30.25
C MET A 208 6.15 -10.72 -31.73
N VAL A 209 5.49 -9.96 -32.62
CA VAL A 209 5.63 -10.12 -34.08
C VAL A 209 7.07 -9.86 -34.55
N ALA A 210 7.78 -8.92 -33.90
CA ALA A 210 9.16 -8.57 -34.22
C ALA A 210 10.19 -9.61 -33.75
N GLY A 211 9.78 -10.67 -33.06
CA GLY A 211 10.66 -11.73 -32.58
C GLY A 211 11.38 -11.41 -31.27
N VAL A 212 10.86 -10.47 -30.45
CA VAL A 212 11.37 -10.23 -29.09
C VAL A 212 11.10 -11.43 -28.17
N GLU A 213 10.04 -12.17 -28.44
CA GLU A 213 9.58 -13.40 -27.77
C GLU A 213 9.26 -13.29 -26.27
N ARG A 214 10.01 -12.53 -25.46
CA ARG A 214 9.80 -12.34 -24.02
C ARG A 214 10.08 -10.89 -23.64
N TYR A 215 9.01 -10.13 -23.50
CA TYR A 215 9.04 -8.69 -23.25
C TYR A 215 8.48 -8.38 -21.86
N PHE A 216 9.10 -7.43 -21.17
CA PHE A 216 8.46 -6.74 -20.06
C PHE A 216 8.74 -5.25 -20.06
N GLN A 217 7.93 -4.49 -19.33
CA GLN A 217 8.16 -3.08 -19.05
C GLN A 217 7.50 -2.64 -17.75
N VAL A 218 8.20 -1.85 -16.93
CA VAL A 218 7.55 -1.09 -15.85
C VAL A 218 7.01 0.22 -16.42
N ALA A 219 5.82 0.16 -17.02
CA ALA A 219 5.24 1.21 -17.86
C ALA A 219 4.41 2.23 -17.06
N ARG A 220 4.47 3.51 -17.47
CA ARG A 220 3.49 4.53 -17.04
C ARG A 220 2.25 4.45 -17.93
N CYS A 221 1.09 4.42 -17.28
CA CYS A 221 -0.21 4.25 -17.92
C CYS A 221 -1.15 5.36 -17.48
N PHE A 222 -2.06 5.76 -18.38
CA PHE A 222 -2.91 6.93 -18.21
C PHE A 222 -4.36 6.59 -18.52
N ARG A 223 -5.30 7.00 -17.66
CA ARG A 223 -6.76 6.81 -17.88
C ARG A 223 -7.51 8.06 -17.44
N ASP A 224 -8.28 8.66 -18.34
CA ASP A 224 -9.10 9.84 -18.07
C ASP A 224 -10.47 9.43 -17.50
N GLU A 225 -10.44 8.83 -16.32
CA GLU A 225 -11.60 8.29 -15.59
C GLU A 225 -11.72 8.91 -14.20
N ASP A 226 -12.93 8.85 -13.64
CA ASP A 226 -13.18 9.31 -12.27
C ASP A 226 -12.33 8.52 -11.25
N LEU A 227 -11.78 9.26 -10.29
CA LEU A 227 -10.89 8.72 -9.27
C LEU A 227 -11.64 7.86 -8.25
N ARG A 228 -10.91 6.91 -7.67
CA ARG A 228 -11.34 6.11 -6.51
C ARG A 228 -10.16 5.95 -5.56
N ALA A 229 -10.40 5.42 -4.36
CA ALA A 229 -9.34 5.16 -3.38
C ALA A 229 -8.18 4.31 -3.95
N ASP A 230 -8.48 3.42 -4.91
CA ASP A 230 -7.54 2.54 -5.58
C ASP A 230 -7.28 2.90 -7.06
N ARG A 231 -7.74 4.08 -7.54
CA ARG A 231 -7.63 4.49 -8.95
C ARG A 231 -7.10 5.91 -9.08
N GLN A 232 -5.98 6.02 -9.78
CA GLN A 232 -5.31 7.28 -10.12
C GLN A 232 -5.26 7.44 -11.64
N PRO A 233 -5.24 8.68 -12.16
CA PRO A 233 -5.31 8.92 -13.59
C PRO A 233 -3.97 8.58 -14.28
N GLU A 234 -2.87 8.68 -13.53
CA GLU A 234 -1.56 8.16 -13.88
C GLU A 234 -1.17 7.06 -12.89
N PHE A 235 -0.80 5.89 -13.41
CA PHE A 235 -0.37 4.76 -12.60
C PHE A 235 0.75 3.98 -13.30
N THR A 236 1.33 3.02 -12.60
CA THR A 236 2.43 2.19 -13.10
C THR A 236 1.97 0.74 -13.20
N GLN A 237 2.25 0.10 -14.33
CA GLN A 237 2.02 -1.33 -14.54
C GLN A 237 3.35 -2.05 -14.71
N VAL A 238 3.38 -3.34 -14.34
CA VAL A 238 4.40 -4.27 -14.82
C VAL A 238 3.74 -5.00 -15.99
N ASP A 239 4.03 -4.53 -17.20
CA ASP A 239 3.49 -5.08 -18.43
C ASP A 239 4.41 -6.21 -18.91
N ILE A 240 3.82 -7.35 -19.29
CA ILE A 240 4.52 -8.59 -19.63
C ILE A 240 3.83 -9.17 -20.86
N GLU A 241 4.61 -9.67 -21.81
CA GLU A 241 4.13 -10.40 -22.99
C GLU A 241 5.14 -11.47 -23.39
N ALA A 242 4.68 -12.65 -23.80
CA ALA A 242 5.55 -13.69 -24.34
C ALA A 242 4.91 -14.41 -25.54
N SER A 243 5.76 -14.89 -26.45
CA SER A 243 5.38 -15.70 -27.63
C SER A 243 5.50 -17.19 -27.33
N PHE A 244 4.76 -18.00 -28.11
CA PHE A 244 4.84 -19.48 -28.06
C PHE A 244 4.62 -20.07 -26.65
N THR A 245 3.65 -19.50 -25.91
CA THR A 245 3.36 -19.83 -24.52
C THR A 245 1.89 -20.19 -24.37
N GLU A 246 1.58 -21.10 -23.44
CA GLU A 246 0.22 -21.42 -23.04
C GLU A 246 -0.20 -20.62 -21.80
N PRO A 247 -1.51 -20.46 -21.52
CA PRO A 247 -2.00 -19.68 -20.38
C PRO A 247 -1.40 -20.11 -19.02
N ASP A 248 -1.20 -21.42 -18.82
CA ASP A 248 -0.66 -21.96 -17.56
C ASP A 248 0.80 -21.58 -17.31
N GLU A 249 1.59 -21.41 -18.38
CA GLU A 249 2.99 -20.98 -18.28
C GLU A 249 3.07 -19.51 -17.88
N ILE A 250 2.21 -18.66 -18.44
CA ILE A 250 2.10 -17.25 -18.02
C ILE A 250 1.61 -17.13 -16.59
N ILE A 251 0.60 -17.92 -16.19
CA ILE A 251 0.12 -17.89 -14.80
C ILE A 251 1.25 -18.28 -13.84
N GLY A 252 1.98 -19.37 -14.11
CA GLY A 252 3.11 -19.80 -13.28
C GLY A 252 4.24 -18.76 -13.22
N LEU A 253 4.53 -18.10 -14.35
CA LEU A 253 5.48 -16.98 -14.40
C LEU A 253 5.06 -15.85 -13.45
N ILE A 254 3.80 -15.42 -13.51
CA ILE A 254 3.26 -14.34 -12.67
C ILE A 254 3.24 -14.75 -11.20
N GLU A 255 2.87 -15.99 -10.88
CA GLU A 255 2.90 -16.54 -9.52
C GLU A 255 4.30 -16.46 -8.91
N GLY A 256 5.34 -16.88 -9.66
CA GLY A 256 6.72 -16.78 -9.22
C GLY A 256 7.21 -15.32 -9.11
N CYS A 257 6.78 -14.43 -10.01
CA CYS A 257 7.10 -13.00 -9.94
C CYS A 257 6.51 -12.38 -8.66
N LEU A 258 5.23 -12.68 -8.37
CA LEU A 258 4.57 -12.23 -7.15
C LEU A 258 5.27 -12.81 -5.91
N ALA A 259 5.66 -14.08 -5.91
CA ALA A 259 6.40 -14.68 -4.79
C ALA A 259 7.72 -13.95 -4.51
N SER A 260 8.49 -13.64 -5.55
CA SER A 260 9.72 -12.84 -5.44
C SER A 260 9.45 -11.43 -4.88
N MET A 261 8.39 -10.78 -5.37
CA MET A 261 7.96 -9.46 -4.90
C MET A 261 7.53 -9.46 -3.41
N PHE A 262 6.79 -10.47 -2.97
CA PHE A 262 6.37 -10.62 -1.57
C PHE A 262 7.55 -10.88 -0.64
N LYS A 263 8.50 -11.75 -1.05
CA LYS A 263 9.74 -11.98 -0.31
C LYS A 263 10.55 -10.70 -0.19
N ALA A 264 10.75 -9.95 -1.27
CA ALA A 264 11.53 -8.71 -1.25
C ALA A 264 10.86 -7.57 -0.48
N GLY A 265 9.53 -7.48 -0.51
CA GLY A 265 8.77 -6.39 0.10
C GLY A 265 8.45 -6.60 1.58
N ARG A 266 8.26 -7.85 2.01
CA ARG A 266 7.76 -8.20 3.36
C ARG A 266 8.49 -9.37 4.02
N ASP A 267 9.50 -9.95 3.38
CA ASP A 267 10.14 -11.20 3.80
C ASP A 267 9.14 -12.36 4.01
N LEU A 268 8.08 -12.37 3.19
CA LEU A 268 7.03 -13.39 3.25
C LEU A 268 7.20 -14.38 2.11
N GLU A 269 7.23 -15.67 2.46
CA GLU A 269 7.15 -16.77 1.51
C GLU A 269 5.68 -17.09 1.25
N ILE A 270 5.24 -16.92 0.01
CA ILE A 270 3.88 -17.29 -0.42
C ILE A 270 3.95 -18.59 -1.21
N SER A 271 3.04 -19.52 -0.91
CA SER A 271 2.98 -20.81 -1.58
C SER A 271 2.40 -20.67 -2.98
N THR A 272 3.05 -21.31 -3.95
CA THR A 272 2.59 -21.46 -5.33
C THR A 272 2.43 -22.96 -5.65
N PRO A 273 1.57 -23.36 -6.60
CA PRO A 273 0.67 -22.50 -7.38
C PRO A 273 -0.47 -21.93 -6.53
N PHE A 274 -1.05 -20.80 -6.96
CA PHE A 274 -2.22 -20.24 -6.30
C PHE A 274 -3.47 -21.05 -6.62
N GLU A 275 -4.44 -21.04 -5.71
CA GLU A 275 -5.72 -21.67 -5.96
C GLU A 275 -6.47 -20.94 -7.08
N ARG A 276 -6.92 -21.72 -8.06
CA ARG A 276 -7.63 -21.21 -9.22
C ARG A 276 -9.13 -21.40 -9.03
N ILE A 277 -9.90 -20.38 -9.40
CA ILE A 277 -11.35 -20.41 -9.37
C ILE A 277 -11.86 -19.91 -10.72
N THR A 278 -12.90 -20.54 -11.26
CA THR A 278 -13.53 -20.06 -12.49
C THR A 278 -14.30 -18.77 -12.22
N TRP A 279 -14.51 -17.95 -13.24
CA TRP A 279 -15.37 -16.77 -13.11
C TRP A 279 -16.79 -17.15 -12.62
N HIS A 280 -17.34 -18.25 -13.13
CA HIS A 280 -18.66 -18.75 -12.71
C HIS A 280 -18.69 -19.10 -11.23
N ASP A 281 -17.67 -19.81 -10.73
CA ASP A 281 -17.58 -20.17 -9.31
C ASP A 281 -17.35 -18.94 -8.43
N ALA A 282 -16.53 -17.99 -8.87
CA ALA A 282 -16.27 -16.75 -8.13
C ALA A 282 -17.56 -15.91 -7.98
N MET A 283 -18.30 -15.74 -9.07
CA MET A 283 -19.57 -15.03 -9.05
C MET A 283 -20.64 -15.79 -8.27
N ASN A 284 -20.71 -17.12 -8.39
CA ASN A 284 -21.72 -17.91 -7.69
C ASN A 284 -21.47 -18.01 -6.18
N ARG A 285 -20.22 -18.14 -5.75
CA ARG A 285 -19.83 -18.33 -4.35
C ARG A 285 -19.53 -17.03 -3.62
N PHE A 286 -19.22 -15.93 -4.33
CA PHE A 286 -18.82 -14.68 -3.68
C PHE A 286 -19.47 -13.42 -4.26
N GLY A 287 -20.16 -13.52 -5.42
CA GLY A 287 -20.79 -12.36 -6.05
C GLY A 287 -19.79 -11.32 -6.58
N SER A 288 -18.53 -11.74 -6.78
CA SER A 288 -17.42 -10.86 -7.18
C SER A 288 -16.42 -11.64 -8.04
N ASP A 289 -15.92 -11.00 -9.09
CA ASP A 289 -14.82 -11.49 -9.93
C ASP A 289 -13.44 -11.32 -9.26
N LYS A 290 -13.41 -10.64 -8.10
CA LYS A 290 -12.25 -10.47 -7.22
C LYS A 290 -12.64 -10.79 -5.76
N PRO A 291 -12.87 -12.07 -5.44
CA PRO A 291 -13.42 -12.46 -4.14
C PRO A 291 -12.45 -12.19 -2.98
N GLU A 292 -12.97 -11.60 -1.89
CA GLU A 292 -12.23 -11.47 -0.63
C GLU A 292 -12.39 -12.74 0.20
N ARG A 293 -11.50 -13.70 -0.03
CA ARG A 293 -11.60 -15.06 0.51
C ARG A 293 -11.26 -15.15 2.00
N ARG A 294 -10.65 -14.12 2.60
CA ARG A 294 -10.28 -14.12 4.02
C ARG A 294 -11.50 -14.12 4.94
N PHE A 295 -12.65 -13.62 4.49
CA PHE A 295 -13.87 -13.63 5.30
C PHE A 295 -14.51 -15.03 5.42
N GLY A 296 -14.25 -15.93 4.47
CA GLY A 296 -14.80 -17.29 4.48
C GLY A 296 -16.34 -17.37 4.38
N MET A 297 -17.00 -16.27 4.02
CA MET A 297 -18.46 -16.22 3.87
C MET A 297 -18.83 -16.42 2.40
N GLU A 298 -19.31 -17.62 2.08
CA GLU A 298 -19.76 -17.97 0.74
C GLU A 298 -21.27 -17.78 0.56
N ILE A 299 -21.66 -17.53 -0.68
CA ILE A 299 -23.02 -17.47 -1.16
C ILE A 299 -23.44 -18.89 -1.55
N THR A 300 -24.56 -19.35 -0.99
CA THR A 300 -25.17 -20.65 -1.29
C THR A 300 -26.38 -20.46 -2.19
N ASP A 301 -26.51 -21.26 -3.25
CA ASP A 301 -27.68 -21.27 -4.12
C ASP A 301 -28.79 -22.14 -3.52
N LEU A 302 -29.97 -21.56 -3.35
CA LEU A 302 -31.16 -22.19 -2.79
C LEU A 302 -32.34 -22.12 -3.79
N SER A 303 -32.05 -21.84 -5.07
CA SER A 303 -33.08 -21.63 -6.09
C SER A 303 -33.95 -22.87 -6.32
N GLU A 304 -33.36 -24.07 -6.27
CA GLU A 304 -34.09 -25.33 -6.42
C GLU A 304 -35.07 -25.53 -5.26
N LEU A 305 -34.59 -25.37 -4.02
CA LEU A 305 -35.38 -25.51 -2.78
C LEU A 305 -36.61 -24.58 -2.78
N PHE A 306 -36.42 -23.31 -3.16
CA PHE A 306 -37.50 -22.31 -3.12
C PHE A 306 -38.27 -22.15 -4.43
N SER A 307 -38.02 -22.98 -5.45
CA SER A 307 -38.65 -22.87 -6.77
C SER A 307 -40.19 -22.98 -6.73
N GLN A 308 -40.71 -23.80 -5.80
CA GLN A 308 -42.15 -23.99 -5.56
C GLN A 308 -42.65 -23.37 -4.26
N SER A 309 -41.83 -22.53 -3.61
CA SER A 309 -42.18 -21.89 -2.35
C SER A 309 -43.49 -21.10 -2.41
N ASP A 310 -44.27 -21.17 -1.34
CA ASP A 310 -45.45 -20.30 -1.16
C ASP A 310 -45.06 -18.84 -0.99
N PHE A 311 -43.82 -18.57 -0.57
CA PHE A 311 -43.27 -17.23 -0.54
C PHE A 311 -42.99 -16.70 -1.96
N LYS A 312 -43.97 -16.00 -2.53
CA LYS A 312 -43.99 -15.54 -3.94
C LYS A 312 -42.80 -14.67 -4.35
N VAL A 313 -42.12 -14.03 -3.41
CA VAL A 313 -40.89 -13.27 -3.72
C VAL A 313 -39.78 -14.21 -4.21
N PHE A 314 -39.63 -15.38 -3.58
CA PHE A 314 -38.60 -16.35 -3.94
C PHE A 314 -39.01 -17.18 -5.15
N SER A 315 -40.17 -17.86 -5.10
CA SER A 315 -40.63 -18.68 -6.22
C SER A 315 -40.89 -17.85 -7.48
N GLY A 316 -41.34 -16.61 -7.34
CA GLY A 316 -41.48 -15.67 -8.46
C GLY A 316 -40.13 -15.25 -9.07
N ALA A 317 -39.09 -15.06 -8.25
CA ALA A 317 -37.75 -14.75 -8.77
C ALA A 317 -37.21 -15.91 -9.63
N VAL A 318 -37.32 -17.15 -9.13
CA VAL A 318 -36.87 -18.35 -9.86
C VAL A 318 -37.66 -18.54 -11.16
N LYS A 319 -38.99 -18.41 -11.13
CA LYS A 319 -39.85 -18.55 -12.33
C LYS A 319 -39.56 -17.52 -13.41
N ASN A 320 -39.04 -16.35 -13.04
CA ASN A 320 -38.64 -15.30 -13.98
C ASN A 320 -37.19 -15.45 -14.48
N GLY A 321 -36.54 -16.61 -14.23
CA GLY A 321 -35.16 -16.87 -14.62
C GLY A 321 -34.10 -16.25 -13.70
N GLY A 322 -34.51 -15.77 -12.53
CA GLY A 322 -33.61 -15.30 -11.47
C GLY A 322 -33.14 -16.42 -10.55
N VAL A 323 -32.50 -16.04 -9.45
CA VAL A 323 -31.93 -16.97 -8.45
C VAL A 323 -32.30 -16.55 -7.04
N VAL A 324 -32.34 -17.51 -6.12
CA VAL A 324 -32.46 -17.30 -4.68
C VAL A 324 -31.16 -17.79 -4.04
N LYS A 325 -30.37 -16.88 -3.51
CA LYS A 325 -29.10 -17.21 -2.86
C LYS A 325 -29.04 -16.62 -1.45
N ALA A 326 -28.28 -17.27 -0.56
CA ALA A 326 -28.14 -16.87 0.83
C ALA A 326 -26.68 -16.81 1.28
N ILE A 327 -26.38 -15.97 2.27
CA ILE A 327 -25.09 -15.91 2.96
C ILE A 327 -25.32 -16.31 4.41
N ASN A 328 -24.53 -17.27 4.91
CA ASN A 328 -24.58 -17.68 6.30
C ASN A 328 -23.58 -16.88 7.15
N ALA A 329 -24.07 -15.88 7.88
CA ALA A 329 -23.30 -15.16 8.88
C ALA A 329 -23.22 -15.97 10.20
N LYS A 330 -22.44 -17.06 10.19
CA LYS A 330 -22.32 -17.99 11.32
C LYS A 330 -21.91 -17.24 12.60
N GLY A 331 -22.67 -17.46 13.69
CA GLY A 331 -22.46 -16.80 14.98
C GLY A 331 -23.09 -15.41 15.10
N PHE A 332 -23.84 -14.93 14.10
CA PHE A 332 -24.44 -13.59 14.09
C PHE A 332 -25.96 -13.58 14.32
N SER A 333 -26.50 -14.61 14.98
CA SER A 333 -27.94 -14.70 15.29
C SER A 333 -28.44 -13.64 16.29
N GLY A 334 -27.51 -13.02 17.03
CA GLY A 334 -27.77 -11.89 17.94
C GLY A 334 -27.91 -10.53 17.26
N ILE A 335 -27.92 -10.47 15.91
CA ILE A 335 -28.10 -9.23 15.15
C ILE A 335 -29.35 -8.46 15.61
N THR A 336 -29.20 -7.16 15.83
CA THR A 336 -30.31 -6.28 16.23
C THR A 336 -31.17 -5.88 15.04
N THR A 337 -32.42 -5.47 15.28
CA THR A 337 -33.31 -4.99 14.19
C THR A 337 -32.68 -3.83 13.42
N GLY A 338 -32.09 -2.84 14.10
CA GLY A 338 -31.44 -1.72 13.43
C GLY A 338 -30.24 -2.12 12.55
N GLN A 339 -29.53 -3.21 12.90
CA GLN A 339 -28.47 -3.75 12.04
C GLN A 339 -29.04 -4.48 10.82
N VAL A 340 -30.15 -5.21 10.98
CA VAL A 340 -30.88 -5.82 9.84
C VAL A 340 -31.39 -4.73 8.89
N ASP A 341 -31.97 -3.65 9.41
CA ASP A 341 -32.48 -2.54 8.62
C ASP A 341 -31.35 -1.89 7.81
N LYS A 342 -30.19 -1.68 8.44
CA LYS A 342 -28.99 -1.17 7.76
C LYS A 342 -28.49 -2.11 6.66
N LEU A 343 -28.46 -3.42 6.89
CA LEU A 343 -28.09 -4.39 5.84
C LEU A 343 -29.10 -4.39 4.69
N THR A 344 -30.38 -4.23 5.01
CA THR A 344 -31.45 -4.11 4.01
C THR A 344 -31.29 -2.85 3.17
N GLU A 345 -31.00 -1.71 3.79
CA GLU A 345 -30.70 -0.45 3.09
C GLU A 345 -29.49 -0.60 2.16
N ILE A 346 -28.41 -1.26 2.61
CA ILE A 346 -27.24 -1.55 1.77
C ILE A 346 -27.65 -2.37 0.54
N ALA A 347 -28.43 -3.44 0.72
CA ALA A 347 -28.88 -4.28 -0.39
C ALA A 347 -29.74 -3.50 -1.39
N VAL A 348 -30.66 -2.67 -0.89
CA VAL A 348 -31.55 -1.82 -1.72
C VAL A 348 -30.75 -0.79 -2.51
N ASN A 349 -29.78 -0.13 -1.88
CA ASN A 349 -28.89 0.82 -2.55
C ASN A 349 -28.06 0.17 -3.68
N HIS A 350 -27.90 -1.15 -3.66
CA HIS A 350 -27.22 -1.93 -4.72
C HIS A 350 -28.20 -2.65 -5.66
N GLY A 351 -29.48 -2.26 -5.67
CA GLY A 351 -30.47 -2.70 -6.65
C GLY A 351 -31.38 -3.85 -6.22
N ALA A 352 -31.24 -4.37 -5.00
CA ALA A 352 -32.21 -5.32 -4.46
C ALA A 352 -33.55 -4.63 -4.12
N ARG A 353 -34.65 -5.38 -4.10
CA ARG A 353 -35.96 -4.87 -3.62
C ARG A 353 -36.13 -4.96 -2.11
N GLY A 354 -35.24 -5.67 -1.43
CA GLY A 354 -35.24 -5.94 0.00
C GLY A 354 -34.23 -7.03 0.34
N LEU A 355 -34.07 -7.29 1.63
CA LEU A 355 -33.17 -8.33 2.15
C LEU A 355 -33.95 -9.23 3.12
N ALA A 356 -34.23 -10.46 2.69
CA ALA A 356 -34.83 -11.46 3.54
C ALA A 356 -33.77 -12.00 4.51
N TYR A 357 -34.14 -12.28 5.76
CA TYR A 357 -33.22 -12.78 6.79
C TYR A 357 -33.89 -13.79 7.71
N ILE A 358 -33.08 -14.65 8.33
CA ILE A 358 -33.52 -15.58 9.37
C ILE A 358 -32.50 -15.54 10.51
N GLN A 359 -32.95 -15.30 11.74
CA GLN A 359 -32.13 -15.46 12.94
C GLN A 359 -32.26 -16.89 13.46
N VAL A 360 -31.27 -17.73 13.17
CA VAL A 360 -31.20 -19.11 13.67
C VAL A 360 -30.69 -19.10 15.12
N ARG A 361 -31.58 -19.34 16.09
CA ARG A 361 -31.27 -19.28 17.54
C ARG A 361 -31.08 -20.66 18.20
N GLY A 362 -31.26 -21.72 17.45
CA GLY A 362 -31.17 -23.11 17.88
C GLY A 362 -31.35 -24.05 16.68
N GLU A 363 -31.18 -25.34 16.93
CA GLU A 363 -31.33 -26.38 15.90
C GLU A 363 -32.79 -26.57 15.48
N ASP A 364 -33.73 -26.36 16.39
CA ASP A 364 -35.16 -26.42 16.11
C ASP A 364 -35.64 -25.17 15.33
N PRO A 365 -36.21 -25.31 14.12
CA PRO A 365 -36.77 -24.21 13.35
C PRO A 365 -37.81 -23.36 14.09
N ALA A 366 -38.50 -23.92 15.09
CA ALA A 366 -39.44 -23.18 15.93
C ALA A 366 -38.77 -22.06 16.76
N THR A 367 -37.46 -22.18 17.00
CA THR A 367 -36.68 -21.16 17.73
C THR A 367 -36.22 -20.01 16.84
N TRP A 368 -36.35 -20.15 15.52
CA TRP A 368 -35.88 -19.17 14.56
C TRP A 368 -36.75 -17.91 14.60
N ARG A 369 -36.12 -16.75 14.41
CA ARG A 369 -36.86 -15.47 14.30
C ARG A 369 -36.71 -14.89 12.92
N SER A 370 -37.83 -14.79 12.22
CA SER A 370 -37.90 -14.22 10.88
C SER A 370 -39.34 -13.86 10.51
N PRO A 371 -39.56 -12.80 9.70
CA PRO A 371 -40.87 -12.55 9.12
C PRO A 371 -41.27 -13.55 8.00
N ILE A 372 -40.33 -14.33 7.46
CA ILE A 372 -40.57 -15.18 6.28
C ILE A 372 -40.78 -16.66 6.59
N THR A 373 -40.33 -17.17 7.75
CA THR A 373 -40.38 -18.61 8.08
C THR A 373 -41.80 -19.18 8.10
N LYS A 374 -42.81 -18.36 8.40
CA LYS A 374 -44.23 -18.74 8.36
C LYS A 374 -44.75 -19.10 6.95
N PHE A 375 -43.99 -18.79 5.90
CA PHE A 375 -44.33 -19.11 4.51
C PHE A 375 -43.58 -20.34 4.00
N PHE A 376 -42.74 -20.97 4.83
CA PHE A 376 -41.93 -22.12 4.45
C PHE A 376 -42.56 -23.41 4.95
N SER A 377 -42.50 -24.43 4.09
CA SER A 377 -42.80 -25.82 4.42
C SER A 377 -41.73 -26.43 5.33
N GLU A 378 -42.02 -27.60 5.91
CA GLU A 378 -41.04 -28.33 6.72
C GLU A 378 -39.77 -28.69 5.92
N GLU A 379 -39.93 -29.06 4.64
CA GLU A 379 -38.81 -29.35 3.73
C GLU A 379 -37.92 -28.11 3.52
N GLU A 380 -38.51 -26.93 3.32
CA GLU A 380 -37.78 -25.66 3.17
C GLU A 380 -37.14 -25.14 4.47
N LEU A 381 -37.58 -25.62 5.63
CA LEU A 381 -36.99 -25.28 6.94
C LEU A 381 -35.85 -26.21 7.33
N VAL A 382 -35.84 -27.44 6.83
CA VAL A 382 -34.83 -28.46 7.16
C VAL A 382 -33.73 -28.53 6.10
N GLY A 383 -34.05 -28.29 4.82
CA GLY A 383 -33.09 -28.19 3.72
C GLY A 383 -32.32 -26.87 3.72
#